data_AF-A0A813D8H1-F1
#
_entry.id   AF-A0A813D8H1-F1
#
_cell.length_a   1.000
_cell.length_b   1.000
_cell.length_c   1.000
_cell.angle_alpha   90.00
_cell.angle_beta   90.00
_cell.angle_gamma   90.00
#
_symmetry.space_group_name_H-M   'P 1'
#
loop_
_entity.id
_entity.type
_entity.pdbx_description
1 polymer ?
#
loop_
_entity_poly.entity_id
_entity_poly.type
_entity_poly.pdbx_seq_one_letter_code
_entity_poly.pdbx_strand_id
1 'polypeptide(L)'
;MWWPWLVLLAVVALVLCACLAMAVILYKNCQEPFESAFAALSDTGDGVEVQEVCHGRVFLPAQQSSNLGLVYLPGALVDARAYAPLCRDIANRSGCAVVLLDMPMRMATFGMSRISQAMREVTSVTRWAIGGHSLGGAAAAKFFMNAISASSELAIDEKRLLHAEVVALLLHAASVDASVSIDLSGLRDIFALQVLAENDEVHAVLAIKQEKLSDGNAGVTVTIEGGNHAGFGHYGPQTFPVPDGVSTIGLAEQQTQVADATINWLQAIDQRPSRIQ
;
A
#
# COMPACT_ATOMS: atom_id res chain seq x y z
N MET A 1 9.42 -15.93 -51.11
CA MET A 1 8.51 -15.09 -50.29
C MET A 1 8.58 -15.44 -48.79
N TRP A 2 9.74 -15.89 -48.27
CA TRP A 2 9.89 -16.37 -46.88
C TRP A 2 10.57 -15.35 -45.95
N TRP A 3 11.22 -14.33 -46.52
CA TRP A 3 11.95 -13.30 -45.79
C TRP A 3 11.11 -12.55 -44.73
N PRO A 4 9.85 -12.13 -45.03
CA PRO A 4 9.02 -11.47 -44.01
C PRO A 4 8.70 -12.37 -42.81
N TRP A 5 8.52 -13.67 -43.04
CA TRP A 5 8.23 -14.65 -41.98
C TRP A 5 9.44 -14.93 -41.10
N LEU A 6 10.64 -15.00 -41.69
CA LEU A 6 11.88 -15.15 -40.93
C LEU A 6 12.18 -13.92 -40.07
N VAL A 7 11.92 -12.71 -40.59
CA VAL A 7 12.04 -11.47 -39.82
C VAL A 7 11.03 -11.45 -38.66
N LEU A 8 9.77 -11.81 -38.92
CA LEU A 8 8.74 -11.89 -37.88
C LEU A 8 9.13 -12.89 -36.78
N LEU A 9 9.58 -14.09 -37.15
CA LEU A 9 10.01 -15.11 -36.20
C LEU A 9 11.21 -14.63 -35.36
N ALA A 10 12.18 -13.95 -35.98
CA ALA A 10 13.32 -13.39 -35.27
C ALA A 10 12.90 -12.30 -34.27
N VAL A 11 11.96 -11.42 -34.65
CA VAL A 11 11.42 -10.38 -33.75
C VAL A 11 10.67 -11.03 -32.59
N VAL A 12 9.81 -12.01 -32.85
CA VAL A 12 9.08 -12.74 -31.80
C VAL A 12 10.04 -13.44 -30.84
N ALA A 13 11.05 -14.13 -31.36
CA ALA A 13 12.07 -14.78 -30.53
C ALA A 13 12.83 -13.76 -29.66
N LEU A 14 13.18 -12.59 -30.21
CA LEU A 14 13.85 -11.52 -29.47
C LEU A 14 12.97 -10.98 -28.34
N VAL A 15 11.68 -10.71 -28.60
CA VAL A 15 10.74 -10.26 -27.57
C VAL A 15 10.60 -11.30 -26.47
N LEU A 16 10.45 -12.58 -26.81
CA LEU A 16 10.35 -13.66 -25.82
C LEU A 16 11.62 -13.76 -24.96
N CYS A 17 12.80 -13.65 -25.56
CA CYS A 17 14.07 -13.63 -24.83
C CYS A 17 14.16 -12.42 -23.88
N ALA A 18 13.73 -11.23 -24.32
CA ALA A 18 13.69 -10.04 -23.47
C ALA A 18 12.70 -10.18 -22.30
N CYS A 19 11.51 -10.72 -22.55
CA CYS A 19 10.53 -11.01 -21.50
C CYS A 19 11.06 -12.04 -20.49
N LEU A 20 11.73 -13.10 -20.95
CA LEU A 20 12.34 -14.10 -20.08
C LEU A 20 13.48 -13.49 -19.25
N ALA A 21 14.35 -12.69 -19.86
CA ALA A 21 15.42 -12.00 -19.14
C ALA A 21 14.85 -11.07 -18.05
N MET A 22 13.80 -10.30 -18.37
CA MET A 22 13.10 -9.46 -17.39
C MET A 22 12.49 -10.30 -16.27
N ALA A 23 11.80 -11.40 -16.58
CA ALA A 23 11.22 -12.28 -15.57
C ALA A 23 12.27 -12.86 -14.62
N VAL A 24 13.45 -13.25 -15.14
CA VAL A 24 14.58 -13.73 -14.33
C VAL A 24 15.13 -12.60 -13.44
N ILE A 25 15.25 -11.38 -13.96
CA ILE A 25 15.69 -10.21 -13.17
C ILE A 25 14.71 -9.94 -12.03
N LEU A 26 13.41 -9.89 -12.30
CA LEU A 26 12.38 -9.64 -11.28
C LEU A 26 12.38 -10.74 -10.22
N TYR A 27 12.43 -12.01 -10.64
CA TYR A 27 12.46 -13.15 -9.72
C TYR A 27 13.68 -13.12 -8.78
N LYS A 28 14.86 -12.75 -9.29
CA LYS A 28 16.08 -12.65 -8.47
C LYS A 28 16.07 -11.51 -7.46
N ASN A 29 15.25 -10.49 -7.69
CA ASN A 29 15.14 -9.32 -6.83
C ASN A 29 13.89 -9.35 -5.92
N CYS A 30 13.17 -10.47 -5.91
CA CYS A 30 12.13 -10.76 -4.93
C CYS A 30 12.70 -10.68 -3.51
N GLN A 31 12.05 -9.90 -2.66
CA GLN A 31 12.40 -9.75 -1.25
C GLN A 31 11.56 -10.70 -0.42
N GLU A 32 12.24 -11.53 0.37
CA GLU A 32 11.62 -12.46 1.29
C GLU A 32 11.51 -11.85 2.70
N PRO A 33 10.47 -12.23 3.46
CA PRO A 33 10.25 -11.71 4.79
C PRO A 33 11.25 -12.32 5.78
N PHE A 34 11.59 -11.56 6.81
CA PHE A 34 12.30 -12.08 7.98
C PHE A 34 11.42 -13.01 8.82
N GLU A 35 12.04 -13.85 9.64
CA GLU A 35 11.35 -14.74 10.59
C GLU A 35 10.38 -13.99 11.52
N SER A 36 10.74 -12.77 11.92
CA SER A 36 9.87 -11.91 12.73
C SER A 36 8.55 -11.56 12.05
N ALA A 37 8.51 -11.56 10.72
CA ALA A 37 7.28 -11.32 9.96
C ALA A 37 6.34 -12.52 9.99
N PHE A 38 6.87 -13.75 9.98
CA PHE A 38 6.08 -14.97 10.15
C PHE A 38 5.53 -15.10 11.58
N ALA A 39 6.31 -14.69 12.58
CA ALA A 39 5.85 -14.67 13.97
C ALA A 39 4.58 -13.81 14.15
N ALA A 40 4.49 -12.68 13.44
CA ALA A 40 3.30 -11.82 13.46
C ALA A 40 2.05 -12.44 12.80
N LEU A 41 2.16 -13.56 12.10
CA LEU A 41 1.00 -14.28 11.55
C LEU A 41 0.44 -15.33 12.52
N SER A 42 1.20 -15.69 13.55
CA SER A 42 0.78 -16.64 14.58
C SER A 42 0.02 -15.93 15.70
N ASP A 43 -0.58 -16.70 16.61
CA ASP A 43 -1.14 -16.14 17.84
C ASP A 43 0.00 -15.65 18.75
N THR A 44 0.04 -14.34 18.99
CA THR A 44 1.04 -13.66 19.84
C THR A 44 0.48 -13.30 21.22
N GLY A 45 -0.81 -13.58 21.50
CA GLY A 45 -1.47 -13.22 22.75
C GLY A 45 -1.73 -11.71 22.93
N ASP A 46 -1.54 -10.91 21.90
CA ASP A 46 -1.76 -9.45 21.92
C ASP A 46 -3.21 -9.03 21.62
N GLY A 47 -4.10 -10.00 21.42
CA GLY A 47 -5.51 -9.75 21.11
C GLY A 47 -5.78 -9.44 19.63
N VAL A 48 -4.82 -9.63 18.72
CA VAL A 48 -5.09 -9.55 17.27
C VAL A 48 -5.23 -10.95 16.67
N GLU A 49 -6.39 -11.24 16.10
CA GLU A 49 -6.67 -12.43 15.33
C GLU A 49 -6.26 -12.21 13.86
N VAL A 50 -5.63 -13.21 13.24
CA VAL A 50 -5.26 -13.18 11.82
C VAL A 50 -6.13 -14.19 11.08
N GLN A 51 -6.89 -13.71 10.11
CA GLN A 51 -7.73 -14.55 9.26
C GLN A 51 -7.28 -14.41 7.79
N GLU A 52 -7.30 -15.52 7.06
CA GLU A 52 -7.06 -15.50 5.61
C GLU A 52 -8.32 -14.98 4.90
N VAL A 53 -8.11 -14.12 3.90
CA VAL A 53 -9.14 -13.61 2.96
C VAL A 53 -8.76 -14.02 1.54
N CYS A 54 -9.65 -13.85 0.56
CA CYS A 54 -9.44 -14.40 -0.80
C CYS A 54 -8.07 -14.07 -1.42
N HIS A 55 -7.51 -12.92 -1.09
CA HIS A 55 -6.28 -12.38 -1.67
C HIS A 55 -5.37 -11.74 -0.63
N GLY A 56 -5.29 -12.31 0.57
CA GLY A 56 -4.41 -11.80 1.61
C GLY A 56 -4.89 -12.20 2.99
N ARG A 57 -4.67 -11.32 3.97
CA ARG A 57 -4.98 -11.60 5.38
C ARG A 57 -5.59 -10.37 6.01
N VAL A 58 -6.50 -10.57 6.97
CA VAL A 58 -7.04 -9.51 7.81
C VAL A 58 -6.54 -9.71 9.24
N PHE A 59 -6.08 -8.61 9.84
CA PHE A 59 -5.71 -8.47 11.24
C PHE A 59 -6.90 -7.82 11.94
N LEU A 60 -7.57 -8.57 12.82
CA LEU A 60 -8.75 -8.15 13.55
C LEU A 60 -8.41 -7.98 15.03
N PRO A 61 -8.51 -6.76 15.59
CA PRO A 61 -8.34 -6.57 17.03
C PRO A 61 -9.54 -7.13 17.81
N ALA A 62 -9.27 -7.75 18.96
CA ALA A 62 -10.28 -8.38 19.83
C ALA A 62 -11.34 -7.38 20.32
N GLN A 63 -10.97 -6.11 20.48
CA GLN A 63 -11.88 -5.00 20.68
C GLN A 63 -11.87 -4.12 19.43
N GLN A 64 -12.58 -4.54 18.40
CA GLN A 64 -12.84 -3.66 17.26
C GLN A 64 -13.74 -2.51 17.72
N SER A 65 -13.13 -1.35 17.96
CA SER A 65 -13.80 -0.15 18.46
C SER A 65 -14.22 0.81 17.33
N SER A 66 -13.84 0.51 16.09
CA SER A 66 -14.07 1.37 14.93
C SER A 66 -14.67 0.61 13.74
N ASN A 67 -15.51 1.30 12.97
CA ASN A 67 -15.97 0.86 11.65
C ASN A 67 -15.05 1.32 10.51
N LEU A 68 -13.89 1.90 10.84
CA LEU A 68 -12.78 2.21 9.96
C LEU A 68 -11.88 0.98 9.82
N GLY A 69 -11.43 0.71 8.60
CA GLY A 69 -10.41 -0.28 8.31
C GLY A 69 -9.36 0.28 7.36
N LEU A 70 -8.23 -0.43 7.27
CA LEU A 70 -7.13 -0.11 6.38
C LEU A 70 -6.89 -1.26 5.40
N VAL A 71 -6.95 -1.01 4.09
CA VAL A 71 -6.37 -1.94 3.10
C VAL A 71 -4.93 -1.53 2.82
N TYR A 72 -3.99 -2.43 3.09
CA TYR A 72 -2.56 -2.25 2.94
C TYR A 72 -1.99 -3.05 1.77
N LEU A 73 -1.30 -2.36 0.86
CA LEU A 73 -0.70 -2.92 -0.34
C LEU A 73 0.83 -3.01 -0.21
N PRO A 74 1.44 -4.18 -0.48
CA PRO A 74 2.88 -4.35 -0.38
C PRO A 74 3.64 -3.65 -1.51
N GLY A 75 4.93 -3.40 -1.27
CA GLY A 75 5.86 -2.89 -2.27
C GLY A 75 6.14 -3.88 -3.42
N ALA A 76 6.71 -3.36 -4.51
CA ALA A 76 7.06 -4.18 -5.67
C ALA A 76 8.08 -5.26 -5.28
N LEU A 77 7.86 -6.50 -5.72
CA LEU A 77 8.75 -7.65 -5.49
C LEU A 77 8.92 -8.08 -4.02
N VAL A 78 8.26 -7.42 -3.07
CA VAL A 78 8.28 -7.79 -1.66
C VAL A 78 7.16 -8.77 -1.35
N ASP A 79 7.48 -9.86 -0.64
CA ASP A 79 6.45 -10.74 -0.10
C ASP A 79 5.55 -9.97 0.88
N ALA A 80 4.22 -10.05 0.71
CA ALA A 80 3.31 -9.27 1.52
C ALA A 80 3.49 -9.53 3.02
N ARG A 81 3.87 -10.75 3.41
CA ARG A 81 4.07 -11.13 4.81
C ARG A 81 5.14 -10.31 5.50
N ALA A 82 6.07 -9.68 4.77
CA ALA A 82 7.04 -8.75 5.34
C ALA A 82 6.38 -7.55 6.05
N TYR A 83 5.14 -7.20 5.70
CA TYR A 83 4.38 -6.12 6.33
C TYR A 83 3.45 -6.61 7.46
N ALA A 84 3.45 -7.91 7.77
CA ALA A 84 2.57 -8.46 8.82
C ALA A 84 2.82 -7.84 10.20
N PRO A 85 4.07 -7.60 10.66
CA PRO A 85 4.31 -6.93 11.94
C PRO A 85 3.70 -5.52 12.00
N LEU A 86 3.91 -4.72 10.94
CA LEU A 86 3.33 -3.38 10.84
C LEU A 86 1.79 -3.42 10.86
N CYS A 87 1.19 -4.31 10.06
CA CYS A 87 -0.27 -4.42 9.98
C CYS A 87 -0.89 -4.87 11.31
N ARG A 88 -0.24 -5.80 12.03
CA ARG A 88 -0.65 -6.25 13.35
C ARG A 88 -0.55 -5.12 14.38
N ASP A 89 0.55 -4.36 14.40
CA ASP A 89 0.72 -3.26 15.35
C ASP A 89 -0.33 -2.17 15.12
N ILE A 90 -0.56 -1.80 13.85
CA ILE A 90 -1.62 -0.87 13.48
C ILE A 90 -2.99 -1.40 13.93
N ALA A 91 -3.33 -2.65 13.64
CA ALA A 91 -4.63 -3.22 14.02
C ALA A 91 -4.83 -3.20 15.55
N ASN A 92 -3.82 -3.66 16.30
CA ASN A 92 -3.85 -3.73 17.75
C ASN A 92 -4.08 -2.35 18.38
N ARG A 93 -3.28 -1.36 17.99
CA ARG A 93 -3.22 -0.05 18.67
C ARG A 93 -4.22 0.96 18.16
N SER A 94 -4.67 0.84 16.91
CA SER A 94 -5.72 1.71 16.35
C SER A 94 -7.13 1.20 16.63
N GLY A 95 -7.30 -0.10 16.90
CA GLY A 95 -8.62 -0.73 17.00
C GLY A 95 -9.34 -0.90 15.65
N CYS A 96 -8.66 -0.58 14.54
CA CYS A 96 -9.17 -0.77 13.18
C CYS A 96 -8.82 -2.17 12.65
N ALA A 97 -9.68 -2.72 11.78
CA ALA A 97 -9.29 -3.89 11.00
C ALA A 97 -8.26 -3.51 9.93
N VAL A 98 -7.20 -4.30 9.77
CA VAL A 98 -6.18 -4.06 8.74
C VAL A 98 -6.11 -5.25 7.79
N VAL A 99 -6.33 -5.03 6.50
CA VAL A 99 -6.23 -6.05 5.46
C VAL A 99 -4.91 -5.90 4.71
N LEU A 100 -4.03 -6.88 4.81
CA LEU A 100 -2.80 -6.97 4.06
C LEU A 100 -3.01 -7.82 2.80
N LEU A 101 -2.91 -7.20 1.63
CA LEU A 101 -3.15 -7.89 0.36
C LEU A 101 -1.91 -8.64 -0.16
N ASP A 102 -2.12 -9.86 -0.61
CA ASP A 102 -1.20 -10.55 -1.51
C ASP A 102 -1.45 -10.04 -2.94
N MET A 103 -0.39 -9.66 -3.65
CA MET A 103 -0.49 -9.12 -5.02
C MET A 103 0.07 -10.10 -6.06
N PRO A 104 -0.57 -10.24 -7.25
CA PRO A 104 -0.06 -11.10 -8.31
C PRO A 104 1.37 -10.72 -8.68
N MET A 105 2.27 -11.71 -8.71
CA MET A 105 3.69 -11.51 -9.01
C MET A 105 4.38 -10.47 -8.10
N ARG A 106 3.82 -10.18 -6.91
CA ARG A 106 4.28 -9.10 -6.02
C ARG A 106 4.26 -7.71 -6.70
N MET A 107 3.27 -7.48 -7.57
CA MET A 107 3.07 -6.21 -8.26
C MET A 107 1.63 -5.70 -8.06
N ALA A 108 1.49 -4.63 -7.30
CA ALA A 108 0.19 -4.07 -6.93
C ALA A 108 -0.67 -3.63 -8.13
N THR A 109 -0.04 -3.21 -9.22
CA THR A 109 -0.74 -2.77 -10.44
C THR A 109 -1.48 -3.90 -11.16
N PHE A 110 -1.10 -5.17 -10.96
CA PHE A 110 -1.78 -6.33 -11.57
C PHE A 110 -2.96 -6.86 -10.74
N GLY A 111 -3.19 -6.33 -9.54
CA GLY A 111 -4.16 -6.84 -8.58
C GLY A 111 -5.15 -5.81 -8.05
N MET A 112 -5.37 -4.67 -8.72
CA MET A 112 -6.19 -3.58 -8.16
C MET A 112 -7.64 -3.99 -7.82
N SER A 113 -8.22 -4.96 -8.53
CA SER A 113 -9.55 -5.49 -8.21
C SER A 113 -9.62 -6.20 -6.84
N ARG A 114 -8.46 -6.65 -6.31
CA ARG A 114 -8.36 -7.29 -5.00
C ARG A 114 -8.69 -6.33 -3.85
N ILE A 115 -8.51 -5.02 -4.05
CA ILE A 115 -8.87 -3.98 -3.06
C ILE A 115 -10.38 -4.06 -2.78
N SER A 116 -11.20 -3.97 -3.83
CA SER A 116 -12.67 -3.99 -3.65
C SER A 116 -13.19 -5.37 -3.23
N GLN A 117 -12.51 -6.46 -3.62
CA GLN A 117 -12.85 -7.82 -3.16
C GLN A 117 -12.62 -7.97 -1.66
N ALA A 118 -11.46 -7.54 -1.15
CA ALA A 118 -11.16 -7.56 0.27
C ALA A 118 -12.12 -6.69 1.10
N MET A 119 -12.45 -5.49 0.62
CA MET A 119 -13.41 -4.60 1.28
C MET A 119 -14.81 -5.25 1.43
N ARG A 120 -15.21 -6.14 0.52
CA ARG A 120 -16.51 -6.85 0.60
C ARG A 120 -16.50 -8.01 1.59
N GLU A 121 -15.34 -8.58 1.90
CA GLU A 121 -15.21 -9.71 2.83
C GLU A 121 -15.23 -9.27 4.29
N VAL A 122 -14.69 -8.08 4.59
CA VAL A 122 -14.63 -7.54 5.95
C VAL A 122 -15.86 -6.66 6.22
N THR A 123 -17.01 -7.29 6.47
CA THR A 123 -18.31 -6.61 6.60
C THR A 123 -18.48 -5.77 7.87
N SER A 124 -17.59 -5.93 8.88
CA SER A 124 -17.57 -5.07 10.08
C SER A 124 -17.05 -3.66 9.79
N VAL A 125 -16.46 -3.41 8.62
CA VAL A 125 -15.87 -2.13 8.22
C VAL A 125 -16.74 -1.45 7.16
N THR A 126 -17.14 -0.21 7.43
CA THR A 126 -17.95 0.61 6.52
C THR A 126 -17.19 1.83 5.99
N ARG A 127 -16.02 2.15 6.54
CA ARG A 127 -15.14 3.23 6.08
C ARG A 127 -13.75 2.66 5.86
N TRP A 128 -13.11 2.99 4.76
CA TRP A 128 -11.80 2.46 4.40
C TRP A 128 -10.78 3.57 4.17
N ALA A 129 -9.68 3.47 4.90
CA ALA A 129 -8.40 3.96 4.43
C ALA A 129 -7.81 2.92 3.46
N ILE A 130 -7.18 3.38 2.39
CA ILE A 130 -6.44 2.50 1.49
C ILE A 130 -5.04 3.06 1.28
N GLY A 131 -4.06 2.18 1.20
CA GLY A 131 -2.68 2.62 1.06
C GLY A 131 -1.68 1.49 1.02
N GLY A 132 -0.41 1.85 1.09
CA GLY A 132 0.63 0.84 1.04
C GLY A 132 2.02 1.41 0.89
N HIS A 133 2.96 0.51 0.70
CA HIS A 133 4.37 0.82 0.55
C HIS A 133 4.77 0.99 -0.92
N SER A 134 5.51 2.05 -1.27
CA SER A 134 6.16 2.22 -2.57
C SER A 134 5.18 2.03 -3.74
N LEU A 135 5.40 1.06 -4.63
CA LEU A 135 4.46 0.72 -5.72
C LEU A 135 3.04 0.40 -5.22
N GLY A 136 2.90 -0.23 -4.05
CA GLY A 136 1.62 -0.50 -3.41
C GLY A 136 0.89 0.78 -3.03
N GLY A 137 1.60 1.77 -2.48
CA GLY A 137 1.06 3.09 -2.19
C GLY A 137 0.64 3.84 -3.45
N ALA A 138 1.45 3.80 -4.52
CA ALA A 138 1.11 4.40 -5.81
C ALA A 138 -0.12 3.75 -6.46
N ALA A 139 -0.25 2.42 -6.37
CA ALA A 139 -1.43 1.70 -6.85
C ALA A 139 -2.68 2.04 -6.02
N ALA A 140 -2.54 2.15 -4.70
CA ALA A 140 -3.62 2.58 -3.82
C ALA A 140 -4.07 4.01 -4.15
N ALA A 141 -3.15 4.94 -4.40
CA ALA A 141 -3.47 6.29 -4.85
C ALA A 141 -4.28 6.27 -6.14
N LYS A 142 -3.87 5.47 -7.13
CA LYS A 142 -4.62 5.34 -8.39
C LYS A 142 -6.04 4.79 -8.17
N PHE A 143 -6.19 3.79 -7.31
CA PHE A 143 -7.51 3.25 -6.96
C PHE A 143 -8.36 4.31 -6.24
N PHE A 144 -7.77 5.00 -5.25
CA PHE A 144 -8.40 6.07 -4.49
C PHE A 144 -8.94 7.16 -5.42
N MET A 145 -8.12 7.60 -6.36
CA MET A 145 -8.49 8.59 -7.36
C MET A 145 -9.67 8.16 -8.23
N ASN A 146 -9.67 6.92 -8.70
CA ASN A 146 -10.80 6.39 -9.46
C ASN A 146 -12.08 6.32 -8.60
N ALA A 147 -11.96 5.91 -7.34
CA ALA A 147 -13.09 5.78 -6.43
C ALA A 147 -13.74 7.14 -6.11
N ILE A 148 -12.94 8.19 -5.90
CA ILE A 148 -13.45 9.54 -5.63
C ILE A 148 -13.95 10.24 -6.90
N SER A 149 -13.31 10.05 -8.06
CA SER A 149 -13.75 10.65 -9.34
C SER A 149 -15.02 10.00 -9.89
N ALA A 150 -15.24 8.70 -9.69
CA ALA A 150 -16.49 8.04 -10.07
C ALA A 150 -17.71 8.57 -9.29
N SER A 151 -17.49 9.32 -8.19
CA SER A 151 -18.55 10.03 -7.47
C SER A 151 -19.23 11.13 -8.27
N SER A 152 -18.67 11.55 -9.41
CA SER A 152 -19.21 12.69 -10.15
C SER A 152 -20.18 12.34 -11.28
N GLU A 153 -20.28 11.10 -11.82
CA GLU A 153 -21.39 10.75 -12.75
C GLU A 153 -21.51 9.29 -13.27
N LEU A 154 -20.70 8.28 -12.87
CA LEU A 154 -20.87 6.91 -13.40
C LEU A 154 -20.64 5.81 -12.36
N ALA A 155 -21.52 4.79 -12.43
CA ALA A 155 -21.60 3.53 -11.66
C ALA A 155 -22.40 3.57 -10.34
N ILE A 156 -23.72 3.74 -10.47
CA ILE A 156 -24.71 3.60 -9.38
C ILE A 156 -24.82 2.14 -8.88
N ASP A 157 -24.43 1.13 -9.68
CA ASP A 157 -24.61 -0.28 -9.30
C ASP A 157 -23.45 -0.88 -8.47
N GLU A 158 -22.19 -0.56 -8.75
CA GLU A 158 -21.06 -1.06 -7.92
C GLU A 158 -20.96 -0.35 -6.57
N LYS A 159 -21.31 0.95 -6.54
CA LYS A 159 -21.31 1.77 -5.31
C LYS A 159 -22.41 1.36 -4.33
N ARG A 160 -23.46 0.68 -4.80
CA ARG A 160 -24.54 0.12 -3.97
C ARG A 160 -24.19 -1.23 -3.35
N LEU A 161 -23.27 -1.98 -3.95
CA LEU A 161 -22.85 -3.31 -3.51
C LEU A 161 -21.74 -3.24 -2.44
N LEU A 162 -20.94 -2.19 -2.46
CA LEU A 162 -20.02 -1.84 -1.38
C LEU A 162 -20.79 -0.94 -0.41
N HIS A 163 -21.31 -1.48 0.69
CA HIS A 163 -21.79 -0.68 1.84
C HIS A 163 -20.62 0.02 2.57
N ALA A 164 -19.64 0.51 1.83
CA ALA A 164 -18.32 0.86 2.28
C ALA A 164 -17.78 2.06 1.50
N GLU A 165 -17.37 3.11 2.22
CA GLU A 165 -16.83 4.35 1.64
C GLU A 165 -15.31 4.37 1.75
N VAL A 166 -14.61 4.76 0.70
CA VAL A 166 -13.16 5.04 0.76
C VAL A 166 -12.98 6.50 1.17
N VAL A 167 -12.41 6.72 2.36
CA VAL A 167 -12.36 8.05 3.00
C VAL A 167 -10.94 8.62 3.14
N ALA A 168 -9.91 7.78 2.96
CA ALA A 168 -8.54 8.17 3.25
C ALA A 168 -7.49 7.41 2.41
N LEU A 169 -6.32 8.03 2.23
CA LEU A 169 -5.19 7.54 1.46
C LEU A 169 -3.91 7.48 2.31
N LEU A 170 -3.24 6.33 2.36
CA LEU A 170 -1.97 6.14 3.06
C LEU A 170 -0.83 5.85 2.07
N LEU A 171 0.28 6.60 2.19
CA LEU A 171 1.42 6.54 1.29
C LEU A 171 2.71 6.33 2.10
N HIS A 172 3.15 5.08 2.25
CA HIS A 172 4.44 4.76 2.87
C HIS A 172 5.51 4.71 1.77
N ALA A 173 6.54 5.54 1.84
CA ALA A 173 7.57 5.67 0.81
C ALA A 173 7.02 5.79 -0.62
N ALA A 174 5.88 6.49 -0.75
CA ALA A 174 5.14 6.63 -1.99
C ALA A 174 4.60 8.04 -2.11
N SER A 175 4.21 8.43 -3.33
CA SER A 175 3.51 9.67 -3.57
C SER A 175 2.36 9.46 -4.56
N VAL A 176 1.60 10.52 -4.78
CA VAL A 176 0.72 10.64 -5.94
C VAL A 176 1.53 11.16 -7.13
N ASP A 177 1.21 10.70 -8.34
CA ASP A 177 1.83 11.14 -9.58
C ASP A 177 1.42 12.60 -9.91
N ALA A 178 2.38 13.52 -10.03
CA ALA A 178 2.09 14.94 -10.29
C ALA A 178 1.50 15.19 -11.70
N SER A 179 1.58 14.22 -12.61
CA SER A 179 0.89 14.32 -13.91
C SER A 179 -0.62 14.13 -13.81
N VAL A 180 -1.10 13.64 -12.65
CA VAL A 180 -2.51 13.69 -12.30
C VAL A 180 -2.75 15.02 -11.60
N SER A 181 -3.23 16.03 -12.33
CA SER A 181 -3.69 17.28 -11.73
C SER A 181 -4.95 17.00 -10.93
N ILE A 182 -4.79 16.75 -9.64
CA ILE A 182 -5.92 16.49 -8.76
C ILE A 182 -6.27 17.79 -8.07
N ASP A 183 -7.40 18.35 -8.48
CA ASP A 183 -8.00 19.43 -7.71
C ASP A 183 -8.60 18.85 -6.42
N LEU A 184 -7.75 18.67 -5.41
CA LEU A 184 -8.15 18.31 -4.04
C LEU A 184 -8.83 19.50 -3.33
N SER A 185 -8.86 20.70 -3.92
CA SER A 185 -9.39 21.89 -3.25
C SER A 185 -10.91 21.83 -3.03
N GLY A 186 -11.63 21.06 -3.85
CA GLY A 186 -13.06 20.74 -3.67
C GLY A 186 -13.33 19.56 -2.73
N LEU A 187 -12.29 18.78 -2.40
CA LEU A 187 -12.36 17.57 -1.59
C LEU A 187 -11.89 17.85 -0.16
N ARG A 188 -12.59 18.76 0.53
CA ARG A 188 -12.25 19.31 1.86
C ARG A 188 -12.12 18.28 3.00
N ASP A 189 -12.38 16.99 2.73
CA ASP A 189 -12.50 15.92 3.73
C ASP A 189 -11.66 14.67 3.39
N ILE A 190 -10.79 14.71 2.36
CA ILE A 190 -9.88 13.59 2.11
C ILE A 190 -8.72 13.67 3.09
N PHE A 191 -8.47 12.55 3.79
CA PHE A 191 -7.32 12.40 4.66
C PHE A 191 -6.24 11.65 3.89
N ALA A 192 -5.12 12.30 3.63
CA ALA A 192 -3.94 11.65 3.12
C ALA A 192 -2.82 11.71 4.16
N LEU A 193 -2.13 10.60 4.38
CA LEU A 193 -0.87 10.56 5.13
C LEU A 193 0.22 10.07 4.19
N GLN A 194 1.28 10.87 4.06
CA GLN A 194 2.52 10.46 3.44
C GLN A 194 3.56 10.25 4.52
N VAL A 195 4.12 9.05 4.62
CA VAL A 195 5.25 8.73 5.49
C VAL A 195 6.46 8.46 4.61
N LEU A 196 7.46 9.33 4.69
CA LEU A 196 8.73 9.24 3.98
C LEU A 196 9.84 8.82 4.94
N ALA A 197 10.99 8.42 4.42
CA ALA A 197 12.18 8.17 5.23
C ALA A 197 13.36 8.98 4.69
N GLU A 198 14.22 9.48 5.59
CA GLU A 198 15.30 10.43 5.26
C GLU A 198 16.33 9.84 4.29
N ASN A 199 16.71 8.57 4.49
CA ASN A 199 17.70 7.85 3.69
C ASN A 199 17.04 6.96 2.63
N ASP A 200 15.87 7.33 2.11
CA ASP A 200 15.17 6.59 1.06
C ASP A 200 15.65 6.99 -0.35
N GLU A 201 16.60 6.23 -0.88
CA GLU A 201 17.16 6.43 -2.23
C GLU A 201 16.30 5.80 -3.35
N VAL A 202 15.45 4.82 -3.00
CA VAL A 202 14.57 4.17 -3.98
C VAL A 202 13.45 5.12 -4.38
N HIS A 203 12.81 5.75 -3.40
CA HIS A 203 11.79 6.77 -3.62
C HIS A 203 12.40 7.99 -4.30
N ALA A 204 13.57 8.48 -3.89
CA ALA A 204 14.21 9.65 -4.49
C ALA A 204 14.39 9.52 -6.02
N VAL A 205 14.77 8.33 -6.50
CA VAL A 205 14.93 8.05 -7.94
C VAL A 205 13.58 7.93 -8.67
N LEU A 206 12.56 7.35 -8.02
CA LEU A 206 11.23 7.21 -8.59
C LEU A 206 10.39 8.51 -8.49
N ALA A 207 10.79 9.43 -7.61
CA ALA A 207 10.10 10.67 -7.28
C ALA A 207 10.43 11.86 -8.19
N ILE A 208 11.17 11.68 -9.29
CA ILE A 208 11.55 12.76 -10.23
C ILE A 208 10.32 13.51 -10.84
N LYS A 209 9.08 13.06 -10.58
CA LYS A 209 7.83 13.75 -10.93
C LYS A 209 6.78 13.76 -9.80
N GLN A 210 7.20 13.72 -8.55
CA GLN A 210 6.32 13.48 -7.40
C GLN A 210 6.37 14.67 -6.43
N GLU A 211 5.23 15.32 -6.19
CA GLU A 211 5.13 16.43 -5.25
C GLU A 211 4.72 15.94 -3.87
N LYS A 212 5.28 16.58 -2.82
CA LYS A 212 4.79 16.41 -1.45
C LYS A 212 3.34 16.89 -1.39
N LEU A 213 2.54 16.24 -0.55
CA LEU A 213 1.20 16.74 -0.27
C LEU A 213 1.33 18.14 0.34
N SER A 214 0.66 19.14 -0.25
CA SER A 214 0.76 20.52 0.19
C SER A 214 -0.04 20.74 1.48
N ASP A 215 0.55 21.53 2.39
CA ASP A 215 -0.04 21.95 3.68
C ASP A 215 -1.19 22.93 3.41
N GLY A 216 -2.32 22.42 2.96
CA GLY A 216 -3.33 23.32 2.42
C GLY A 216 -4.74 22.81 2.28
N ASN A 217 -5.06 21.52 2.47
CA ASN A 217 -6.42 21.05 2.87
C ASN A 217 -6.66 19.52 2.91
N ALA A 218 -5.69 18.62 2.70
CA ALA A 218 -6.02 17.17 2.68
C ALA A 218 -4.88 16.19 3.03
N GLY A 219 -3.64 16.64 3.25
CA GLY A 219 -2.50 15.75 3.40
C GLY A 219 -1.57 16.12 4.54
N VAL A 220 -1.13 15.14 5.32
CA VAL A 220 -0.04 15.26 6.30
C VAL A 220 1.17 14.53 5.75
N THR A 221 2.35 15.16 5.80
CA THR A 221 3.62 14.49 5.48
C THR A 221 4.44 14.33 6.75
N VAL A 222 4.89 13.11 7.04
CA VAL A 222 5.80 12.77 8.13
C VAL A 222 7.07 12.17 7.53
N THR A 223 8.24 12.61 7.98
CA THR A 223 9.53 12.01 7.59
C THR A 223 10.09 11.26 8.79
N ILE A 224 10.46 9.99 8.59
CA ILE A 224 11.21 9.20 9.55
C ILE A 224 12.68 9.57 9.43
N GLU A 225 13.19 10.33 10.40
CA GLU A 225 14.61 10.67 10.49
C GLU A 225 15.44 9.40 10.66
N GLY A 226 16.52 9.29 9.90
CA GLY A 226 17.40 8.14 9.88
C GLY A 226 16.88 6.88 9.19
N GLY A 227 15.58 6.76 8.88
CA GLY A 227 15.02 5.58 8.22
C GLY A 227 15.39 5.45 6.74
N ASN A 228 15.15 4.29 6.13
CA ASN A 228 15.32 4.04 4.69
C ASN A 228 14.08 3.37 4.03
N HIS A 229 14.11 3.05 2.73
CA HIS A 229 12.97 2.45 2.02
C HIS A 229 12.61 1.05 2.54
N ALA A 230 13.62 0.19 2.72
CA ALA A 230 13.41 -1.19 3.13
C ALA A 230 12.81 -1.29 4.55
N GLY A 231 13.13 -0.33 5.42
CA GLY A 231 12.68 -0.30 6.81
C GLY A 231 11.17 -0.11 7.02
N PHE A 232 10.37 0.08 5.96
CA PHE A 232 8.91 0.01 6.02
C PHE A 232 8.34 -1.41 6.11
N GLY A 233 9.16 -2.45 5.87
CA GLY A 233 8.77 -3.85 6.10
C GLY A 233 9.90 -4.67 6.70
N HIS A 234 9.57 -5.88 7.16
CA HIS A 234 10.51 -6.84 7.70
C HIS A 234 11.14 -7.68 6.57
N TYR A 235 11.96 -7.05 5.74
CA TYR A 235 12.70 -7.70 4.67
C TYR A 235 14.10 -7.09 4.50
N GLY A 236 14.93 -7.76 3.69
CA GLY A 236 16.32 -7.37 3.47
C GLY A 236 16.50 -6.05 2.69
N PRO A 237 17.73 -5.53 2.64
CA PRO A 237 18.04 -4.35 1.85
C PRO A 237 17.67 -4.54 0.38
N GLN A 238 17.02 -3.54 -0.20
CA GLN A 238 16.62 -3.55 -1.60
C GLN A 238 17.77 -3.07 -2.50
N THR A 239 18.08 -3.85 -3.54
CA THR A 239 19.18 -3.56 -4.49
C THR A 239 18.71 -3.20 -5.90
N PHE A 240 17.40 -3.26 -6.14
CA PHE A 240 16.78 -3.06 -7.45
C PHE A 240 15.49 -2.23 -7.31
N PRO A 241 15.17 -1.31 -8.25
CA PRO A 241 15.92 -0.97 -9.46
C PRO A 241 17.21 -0.20 -9.18
N VAL A 242 17.31 0.40 -8.00
CA VAL A 242 18.52 1.02 -7.46
C VAL A 242 18.75 0.48 -6.04
N PRO A 243 20.00 0.50 -5.52
CA PRO A 243 20.26 0.28 -4.11
C PRO A 243 19.53 1.32 -3.25
N ASP A 244 18.91 0.85 -2.18
CA ASP A 244 18.36 1.72 -1.13
C ASP A 244 19.48 2.40 -0.33
N GLY A 245 19.11 3.47 0.38
CA GLY A 245 20.00 4.13 1.32
C GLY A 245 20.19 3.32 2.59
N VAL A 246 21.18 3.71 3.38
CA VAL A 246 21.54 3.03 4.63
C VAL A 246 20.78 3.67 5.78
N SER A 247 19.94 2.90 6.47
CA SER A 247 19.28 3.37 7.69
C SER A 247 20.29 3.62 8.80
N THR A 248 20.13 4.73 9.53
CA THR A 248 20.92 5.09 10.72
C THR A 248 20.21 4.72 12.03
N ILE A 249 18.97 4.23 11.93
CA ILE A 249 18.16 3.70 13.05
C ILE A 249 17.90 2.21 12.89
N GLY A 250 17.50 1.54 13.97
CA GLY A 250 17.15 0.12 13.92
C GLY A 250 15.82 -0.13 13.20
N LEU A 251 15.64 -1.32 12.61
CA LEU A 251 14.38 -1.71 11.97
C LEU A 251 13.18 -1.56 12.93
N ALA A 252 13.33 -2.01 14.18
CA ALA A 252 12.26 -1.91 15.17
C ALA A 252 11.88 -0.44 15.45
N GLU A 253 12.86 0.45 15.52
CA GLU A 253 12.64 1.88 15.74
C GLU A 253 11.90 2.52 14.56
N GLN A 254 12.34 2.24 13.33
CA GLN A 254 11.64 2.72 12.13
C GLN A 254 10.20 2.18 12.08
N GLN A 255 9.99 0.90 12.36
CA GLN A 255 8.66 0.28 12.38
C GLN A 255 7.74 0.95 13.41
N THR A 256 8.25 1.24 14.61
CA THR A 256 7.49 1.98 15.63
C THR A 256 7.10 3.37 15.15
N GLN A 257 8.05 4.15 14.59
CA GLN A 257 7.75 5.50 14.11
C GLN A 257 6.73 5.50 12.96
N VAL A 258 6.85 4.54 12.03
CA VAL A 258 5.88 4.36 10.93
C VAL A 258 4.50 4.00 11.48
N ALA A 259 4.42 3.03 12.40
CA ALA A 259 3.17 2.62 13.01
C ALA A 259 2.51 3.77 13.78
N ASP A 260 3.29 4.51 14.59
CA ASP A 260 2.81 5.66 15.36
C ASP A 260 2.18 6.73 14.47
N ALA A 261 2.86 7.08 13.37
CA ALA A 261 2.34 8.03 12.39
C ALA A 261 1.01 7.54 11.77
N THR A 262 0.94 6.27 11.38
CA THR A 262 -0.28 5.68 10.80
C THR A 262 -1.42 5.60 11.81
N ILE A 263 -1.16 5.14 13.03
CA ILE A 263 -2.17 4.96 14.08
C ILE A 263 -2.76 6.30 14.49
N ASN A 264 -1.92 7.31 14.75
CA ASN A 264 -2.39 8.65 15.11
C ASN A 264 -3.28 9.25 14.02
N TRP A 265 -2.92 9.01 12.76
CA TRP A 265 -3.71 9.45 11.62
C TRP A 265 -5.05 8.70 11.50
N LEU A 266 -5.07 7.38 11.65
CA LEU A 266 -6.32 6.59 11.65
C LEU A 266 -7.27 7.03 12.77
N GLN A 267 -6.75 7.23 13.98
CA GLN A 267 -7.55 7.70 15.13
C GLN A 267 -8.13 9.10 14.87
N ALA A 268 -7.40 9.99 14.20
CA ALA A 268 -7.90 11.31 13.83
C ALA A 268 -9.04 11.25 12.79
N ILE A 269 -9.05 10.23 11.92
CA ILE A 269 -10.14 9.99 10.94
C ILE A 269 -11.39 9.46 11.65
N ASP A 270 -11.20 8.54 12.60
CA ASP A 270 -12.28 7.84 13.30
C ASP A 270 -13.10 8.78 14.21
N GLN A 271 -12.44 9.76 14.83
CA GLN A 271 -13.08 10.75 15.70
C GLN A 271 -13.99 11.75 14.97
N ARG A 272 -14.03 11.75 13.62
CA ARG A 272 -14.87 12.67 12.84
C ARG A 272 -16.23 12.03 12.47
N PRO A 273 -17.36 12.75 12.63
CA PRO A 273 -18.69 12.21 12.34
C PRO A 273 -18.87 11.81 10.87
N SER A 274 -19.55 10.69 10.62
CA SER A 274 -19.88 10.21 9.28
C SER A 274 -20.88 11.13 8.56
N ARG A 275 -20.71 11.33 7.25
CA ARG A 275 -21.61 12.17 6.41
C ARG A 275 -22.99 11.57 6.12
N ILE A 276 -23.30 10.36 6.57
CA ILE A 276 -24.61 9.73 6.35
C ILE A 276 -25.55 10.12 7.50
N GLN A 277 -26.28 11.22 7.31
CA GLN A 277 -27.58 11.49 7.94
C GLN A 277 -28.63 11.64 6.85
#